data_AF-A0A257M3G4-F1
#
_entry.id   AF-A0A257M3G4-F1
#
_cell.length_a   1.000
_cell.length_b   1.000
_cell.length_c   1.000
_cell.angle_alpha   90.00
_cell.angle_beta   90.00
_cell.angle_gamma   90.00
#
_symmetry.space_group_name_H-M   'P 1'
#
loop_
_entity.id
_entity.type
_entity.pdbx_description
1 polymer ?
#
loop_
_entity_poly.entity_id
_entity_poly.type
_entity_poly.pdbx_seq_one_letter_code
_entity_poly.pdbx_strand_id
1 'polypeptide(L)' 'MITLAEIESLALGLSITDRAKLAADLLESIPGVLVDEDEGLSEAIRRSEEMDRDPSVCVSHEEFLKAFGRSA' A
#
# COMPACT_ATOMS: atom_id res chain seq x y z
N MET A 1 -3.96 11.04 31.57
CA MET A 1 -3.75 9.98 30.56
C MET A 1 -4.59 10.40 29.37
N ILE A 2 -3.98 10.69 28.22
CA ILE A 2 -4.74 11.06 27.03
C ILE A 2 -5.36 9.79 26.44
N THR A 3 -6.64 9.85 26.11
CA THR A 3 -7.40 8.76 25.48
C THR A 3 -7.29 8.82 23.96
N LEU A 4 -7.55 7.69 23.29
CA LEU A 4 -7.55 7.63 21.82
C LEU A 4 -8.57 8.62 21.22
N ALA A 5 -9.75 8.73 21.84
CA ALA A 5 -10.81 9.65 21.41
C ALA A 5 -10.39 11.13 21.51
N GLU A 6 -9.62 11.50 22.52
CA GLU A 6 -9.07 12.86 22.66
C GLU A 6 -8.04 13.15 21.55
N ILE A 7 -7.20 12.17 21.18
CA ILE A 7 -6.24 12.30 20.07
C ILE A 7 -6.97 12.48 18.74
N GLU A 8 -8.00 11.68 18.48
CA GLU A 8 -8.82 11.78 17.27
C GLU A 8 -9.48 13.15 17.16
N SER A 9 -10.08 13.65 18.25
CA SER A 9 -10.72 14.96 18.27
C SER A 9 -9.72 16.09 17.97
N LEU A 10 -8.48 15.99 18.48
CA LEU A 10 -7.43 16.96 18.21
C LEU A 10 -6.95 16.89 16.76
N ALA A 11 -6.74 15.68 16.23
CA ALA A 11 -6.33 15.47 14.84
C ALA A 11 -7.38 15.96 13.83
N LEU A 12 -8.67 15.76 14.12
CA LEU A 12 -9.77 16.26 13.29
C LEU A 12 -9.90 17.78 13.31
N GLY A 13 -9.41 18.45 14.36
CA GLY A 13 -9.31 19.91 14.44
C GLY A 13 -8.21 20.53 13.57
N LEU A 14 -7.29 19.73 13.03
CA LEU A 14 -6.21 20.21 12.16
C LEU A 14 -6.72 20.59 10.76
N SER A 15 -5.96 21.46 10.08
CA SER A 15 -6.13 21.69 8.65
C SER A 15 -5.92 20.38 7.87
N ILE A 16 -6.46 20.27 6.66
CA ILE A 16 -6.25 19.08 5.81
C ILE A 16 -4.75 18.81 5.61
N THR A 17 -3.96 19.87 5.39
CA THR A 17 -2.51 19.77 5.18
C THR A 17 -1.79 19.24 6.42
N ASP A 18 -2.11 19.75 7.59
CA ASP A 18 -1.44 19.32 8.83
C ASP A 18 -1.90 17.93 9.27
N ARG A 19 -3.18 17.60 9.05
CA ARG A 19 -3.70 16.26 9.27
C ARG A 19 -3.05 15.24 8.35
N ALA A 20 -2.78 15.59 7.09
CA ALA A 20 -2.07 14.71 6.15
C ALA A 20 -0.62 14.46 6.58
N LYS A 21 0.08 15.49 7.07
CA LYS A 21 1.44 15.33 7.64
C LYS A 21 1.42 14.43 8.87
N LEU A 22 0.52 14.70 9.83
CA LEU A 22 0.38 13.87 11.02
C LEU A 22 0.08 12.40 10.67
N ALA A 23 -0.76 12.14 9.65
CA ALA A 23 -1.04 10.79 9.21
C ALA A 23 0.21 10.09 8.62
N ALA A 24 1.02 10.82 7.85
CA ALA A 24 2.28 10.29 7.32
C ALA A 24 3.28 9.97 8.44
N ASP A 25 3.48 10.91 9.38
CA ASP A 25 4.39 10.74 10.51
C ASP A 25 3.98 9.53 11.38
N LEU A 26 2.67 9.37 11.64
CA LEU A 26 2.15 8.22 12.37
C LEU A 26 2.37 6.92 11.61
N LEU A 27 2.17 6.91 10.28
CA LEU A 27 2.40 5.73 9.45
C LEU A 27 3.88 5.33 9.44
N GLU A 28 4.80 6.29 9.32
CA GLU A 28 6.25 6.07 9.37
C GLU A 28 6.74 5.59 10.75
N SER A 29 6.05 6.01 11.83
CA SER A 29 6.41 5.60 13.20
C SER A 29 6.10 4.13 13.51
N ILE A 30 5.25 3.50 12.71
CA ILE A 30 4.91 2.09 12.86
C ILE A 30 6.05 1.28 12.21
N PRO A 31 6.74 0.38 12.95
CA PRO A 31 7.68 -0.55 12.33
C PRO A 31 6.93 -1.30 11.25
N GLY A 32 7.37 -1.17 10.00
CA GLY A 32 6.52 -1.41 8.84
C GLY A 32 5.75 -2.72 8.97
N VAL A 33 4.45 -2.62 9.25
CA VAL A 33 3.54 -3.78 9.34
C VAL A 33 3.42 -4.49 7.97
N LEU A 34 3.84 -3.80 6.90
CA LEU A 34 3.93 -4.29 5.53
C LEU A 34 5.37 -4.66 5.13
N VAL A 35 6.31 -4.69 6.06
CA VAL A 35 7.62 -5.32 5.81
C VAL A 35 7.37 -6.81 5.96
N ASP A 36 7.01 -7.45 4.85
CA ASP A 36 7.12 -8.90 4.73
C ASP A 36 8.52 -9.30 5.20
N GLU A 37 8.63 -10.37 6.01
CA GLU A 37 9.91 -10.82 6.59
C GLU A 37 10.99 -11.05 5.51
N ASP A 38 10.56 -11.26 4.27
CA ASP A 38 11.39 -11.50 3.09
C ASP A 38 11.22 -10.43 2.00
N GLU A 39 10.73 -9.23 2.35
CA GLU A 39 10.49 -8.11 1.42
C GLU A 39 9.53 -8.48 0.26
N GLY A 40 8.67 -9.48 0.45
CA GLY A 40 7.69 -9.93 -0.54
C GLY A 40 8.25 -10.93 -1.54
N LEU A 41 9.44 -11.49 -1.30
CA LEU A 41 10.10 -12.46 -2.18
C LEU A 41 9.28 -13.73 -2.37
N SER A 42 8.73 -14.31 -1.30
CA SER A 42 7.93 -15.53 -1.37
C SER A 42 6.68 -15.34 -2.23
N GLU A 43 6.02 -14.19 -2.10
CA GLU A 43 4.85 -13.86 -2.94
C GLU A 43 5.26 -13.67 -4.41
N ALA A 44 6.40 -13.01 -4.67
CA ALA A 44 6.91 -12.86 -6.03
C ALA A 44 7.21 -14.22 -6.69
N ILE A 45 7.83 -15.15 -5.95
CA ILE A 45 8.09 -16.52 -6.42
C ILE A 45 6.77 -17.25 -6.68
N ARG A 46 5.82 -17.22 -5.74
CA ARG A 46 4.51 -17.87 -5.88
C ARG A 46 3.77 -17.35 -7.13
N ARG A 47 3.81 -16.04 -7.37
CA ARG A 47 3.23 -15.39 -8.55
C ARG A 47 3.93 -15.82 -9.84
N SER A 48 5.25 -15.95 -9.84
CA SER A 48 5.99 -16.47 -11.00
C SER A 48 5.58 -17.91 -11.34
N GLU A 49 5.51 -18.79 -10.34
CA GLU A 49 5.08 -20.18 -10.54
C GLU A 49 3.62 -20.29 -11.00
N GLU A 50 2.75 -19.39 -10.53
CA GLU A 50 1.35 -19.28 -10.98
C GLU A 50 1.28 -18.92 -12.47
N MET A 51 2.09 -17.94 -12.90
CA MET A 51 2.19 -17.51 -14.30
C MET A 51 2.74 -18.62 -15.22
N ASP A 52 3.73 -19.39 -14.75
CA ASP A 52 4.27 -20.53 -15.50
C ASP A 52 3.24 -21.66 -15.65
N ARG A 53 2.43 -21.89 -14.60
CA ARG A 53 1.40 -22.94 -14.58
C ARG A 53 0.20 -22.59 -15.46
N ASP A 54 -0.25 -21.35 -15.40
CA ASP A 54 -1.41 -20.87 -16.16
C ASP A 54 -1.15 -19.48 -16.75
N PRO A 55 -0.61 -19.40 -17.98
CA PRO A 55 -0.37 -18.12 -18.65
C PRO A 55 -1.64 -17.28 -18.89
N SER A 56 -2.85 -17.86 -18.75
CA SER A 56 -4.10 -17.12 -18.92
C SER A 56 -4.41 -16.18 -17.74
N VAL A 57 -3.75 -16.35 -16.59
CA VAL A 57 -3.84 -15.43 -15.45
C VAL A 57 -2.98 -14.18 -15.63
N CYS A 58 -2.14 -14.16 -16.66
CA CYS A 58 -1.28 -13.04 -17.01
C CYS A 58 -2.02 -12.03 -17.89
N VAL A 59 -1.60 -10.78 -17.83
CA VAL A 59 -1.95 -9.75 -18.81
C VAL A 59 -0.70 -9.29 -19.53
N SER A 60 -0.83 -8.93 -20.80
CA SER A 60 0.25 -8.25 -21.52
C SER A 60 0.54 -6.89 -20.92
N HIS A 61 1.73 -6.35 -21.19
CA HIS A 61 2.09 -5.00 -20.76
C HIS A 61 1.13 -3.93 -21.32
N GLU A 62 0.67 -4.12 -22.56
CA GLU A 62 -0.30 -3.23 -23.19
C GLU A 62 -1.66 -3.27 -22.48
N GLU A 63 -2.18 -4.46 -22.15
CA GLU A 63 -3.42 -4.61 -21.39
C GLU A 63 -3.30 -4.02 -19.98
N PHE A 64 -2.15 -4.19 -19.32
CA PHE A 64 -1.86 -3.55 -18.04
C PHE A 64 -1.94 -2.01 -18.16
N LEU A 65 -1.24 -1.41 -19.12
CA LEU A 65 -1.28 0.04 -19.32
C LEU A 65 -2.70 0.54 -19.61
N LYS A 66 -3.43 -0.16 -20.47
CA LYS A 66 -4.81 0.15 -20.82
C LYS A 66 -5.74 0.14 -19.61
N ALA A 67 -5.57 -0.80 -18.67
CA ALA A 67 -6.36 -0.87 -17.45
C ALA A 67 -6.24 0.38 -16.57
N PHE A 68 -5.10 1.09 -16.65
CA PHE A 68 -4.85 2.35 -15.95
C PHE A 68 -5.08 3.59 -16.81
N GLY A 69 -5.73 3.47 -17.96
CA GLY A 69 -5.97 4.58 -18.89
C GLY A 69 -4.68 5.13 -19.52
N ARG A 70 -3.62 4.31 -19.57
CA ARG A 70 -2.34 4.65 -20.19
C ARG A 70 -2.25 3.96 -21.54
N SER A 71 -1.71 4.65 -22.55
CA SER A 71 -1.36 4.08 -23.85
C SER A 71 0.16 3.99 -23.97
N ALA A 72 0.64 2.89 -24.56
CA ALA A 72 2.06 2.65 -24.83
C ALA A 72 2.64 3.68 -25.82
#